data_AF-A0A494X9G0-F1
#
_entry.id   AF-A0A494X9G0-F1
#
_cell.length_a   1.000
_cell.length_b   1.000
_cell.length_c   1.000
_cell.angle_alpha   90.00
_cell.angle_beta   90.00
_cell.angle_gamma   90.00
#
_symmetry.space_group_name_H-M   'P 1'
#
loop_
_entity.id
_entity.type
_entity.pdbx_description
1 polymer ?
#
loop_
_entity_poly.entity_id
_entity_poly.type
_entity_poly.pdbx_seq_one_letter_code
_entity_poly.pdbx_strand_id
1 'polypeptide(L)'
;MFRIHSAIRSTICVLSVLALLLIPLTKADAHAYSASYTTLNLTKTSSEMTFSLDELSVIELTKGDLNNNGILDPDEFVGVKEQLIELLQNNLQFTLNNENQTWTTLESFTLDGEGKAAKVTLKVFYPPVSDSKTVGFIDHLYSNAKDGSTNYVNLVTITYGKKSTSSALSGKYRSWSMQITESDYSSLLQDGQPGTTEGTATDESSASESISGWYSFFKLGMDHILTGYDHLLFLFSLLIARQKFKQYASMITAFTIAHSITLSLTVLGIINVPSYIVEPAIALSICYVAIDNIVRKQVSYRWVLTFLFGLIHGMGFADILQEMNIPKNQLAVNLISFNIGIETVQVILVAILLPLLVLLHRWRFSRNAVLGGSTLALILGGIWLVERVTSNL
;
A
#
# COMPACT_ATOMS: atom_id res chain seq x y z
N MET A 1 24.14 42.82 10.14
CA MET A 1 22.78 42.29 9.86
C MET A 1 22.73 41.12 8.85
N PHE A 2 23.48 41.13 7.73
CA PHE A 2 23.42 40.07 6.70
C PHE A 2 23.82 38.66 7.19
N ARG A 3 24.85 38.53 8.04
CA ARG A 3 25.30 37.22 8.56
C ARG A 3 24.30 36.56 9.50
N ILE A 4 23.54 37.34 10.27
CA ILE A 4 22.53 36.83 11.21
C ILE A 4 21.31 36.31 10.43
N HIS A 5 20.87 37.02 9.38
CA HIS A 5 19.79 36.54 8.51
C HIS A 5 20.15 35.27 7.73
N SER A 6 21.41 35.15 7.29
CA SER A 6 21.91 33.92 6.64
C SER A 6 21.99 32.74 7.61
N ALA A 7 22.43 32.97 8.85
CA ALA A 7 22.46 31.94 9.89
C ALA A 7 21.05 31.48 10.25
N ILE A 8 20.11 32.40 10.49
CA ILE A 8 18.71 32.09 10.82
C ILE A 8 18.02 31.31 9.68
N ARG A 9 18.17 31.73 8.42
CA ARG A 9 17.62 30.99 7.26
C ARG A 9 18.22 29.58 7.12
N SER A 10 19.49 29.41 7.45
CA SER A 10 20.18 28.12 7.38
C SER A 10 19.77 27.20 8.54
N THR A 11 19.63 27.75 9.75
CA THR A 11 19.12 27.02 10.92
C THR A 11 17.68 26.59 10.73
N ILE A 12 16.83 27.46 10.18
CA ILE A 12 15.46 27.10 9.78
C ILE A 12 15.50 26.00 8.73
N CYS A 13 16.36 26.08 7.70
CA CYS A 13 16.45 25.05 6.67
C CYS A 13 16.92 23.69 7.22
N VAL A 14 17.91 23.68 8.12
CA VAL A 14 18.36 22.46 8.81
C VAL A 14 17.26 21.90 9.71
N LEU A 15 16.57 22.75 10.48
CA LEU A 15 15.43 22.34 11.31
C LEU A 15 14.25 21.87 10.48
N SER A 16 13.98 22.45 9.31
CA SER A 16 12.93 22.02 8.40
C SER A 16 13.26 20.66 7.76
N VAL A 17 14.53 20.45 7.36
CA VAL A 17 14.99 19.16 6.86
C VAL A 17 14.99 18.10 7.98
N LEU A 18 15.38 18.46 9.21
CA LEU A 18 15.25 17.57 10.37
C LEU A 18 13.79 17.34 10.79
N ALA A 19 12.90 18.32 10.62
CA ALA A 19 11.48 18.18 10.90
C ALA A 19 10.78 17.29 9.86
N LEU A 20 11.22 17.34 8.59
CA LEU A 20 10.87 16.35 7.56
C LEU A 20 11.41 14.94 7.88
N LEU A 21 12.41 14.85 8.76
CA LEU A 21 12.97 13.61 9.31
C LEU A 21 12.50 13.34 10.75
N LEU A 22 11.39 13.94 11.21
CA LEU A 22 10.67 13.49 12.40
C LEU A 22 10.03 12.13 12.09
N ILE A 23 10.88 11.15 11.85
CA ILE A 23 10.54 9.75 11.68
C ILE A 23 10.32 9.28 13.11
N PRO A 24 9.10 8.85 13.47
CA PRO A 24 8.90 8.23 14.77
C PRO A 24 9.88 7.05 14.89
N LEU A 25 10.55 6.91 16.05
CA LEU A 25 11.40 5.75 16.39
C LEU A 25 10.59 4.44 16.54
N THR A 26 9.35 4.44 16.06
CA THR A 26 8.45 3.29 16.04
C THR A 26 8.89 2.32 14.96
N LYS A 27 8.43 1.07 15.09
CA LYS A 27 8.44 0.05 14.04
C LYS A 27 8.17 0.69 12.67
N ALA A 28 9.10 0.54 11.73
CA ALA A 28 8.88 0.95 10.34
C ALA A 28 9.05 -0.27 9.43
N ASP A 29 7.97 -1.04 9.36
CA ASP A 29 7.84 -2.07 8.36
C ASP A 29 7.78 -1.41 6.98
N ALA A 30 8.50 -1.97 6.01
CA ALA A 30 8.46 -1.48 4.63
C ALA A 30 7.04 -1.56 4.06
N HIS A 31 6.28 -2.55 4.52
CA HIS A 31 5.00 -2.96 3.97
C HIS A 31 4.00 -3.50 5.01
N ALA A 32 4.01 -3.02 6.27
CA ALA A 32 2.90 -3.30 7.19
C ALA A 32 1.65 -2.48 6.84
N TYR A 33 1.17 -2.64 5.61
CA TYR A 33 -0.25 -2.51 5.39
C TYR A 33 -0.87 -3.78 5.97
N SER A 34 -1.65 -3.65 7.04
CA SER A 34 -2.74 -4.60 7.25
C SER A 34 -3.57 -4.56 5.97
N ALA A 35 -3.57 -5.64 5.20
CA ALA A 35 -4.21 -5.68 3.91
C ALA A 35 -5.30 -6.75 3.96
N SER A 36 -6.50 -6.35 3.57
CA SER A 36 -7.58 -7.31 3.36
C SER A 36 -8.03 -7.29 1.91
N TYR A 37 -8.73 -8.35 1.54
CA TYR A 37 -9.27 -8.54 0.21
C TYR A 37 -10.74 -8.85 0.33
N THR A 38 -11.58 -8.05 -0.31
CA THR A 38 -13.01 -8.35 -0.44
C THR A 38 -13.31 -8.66 -1.90
N THR A 39 -13.82 -9.85 -2.19
CA THR A 39 -14.47 -10.15 -3.47
C THR A 39 -15.97 -10.24 -3.26
N LEU A 40 -16.74 -9.42 -3.98
CA LEU A 40 -18.20 -9.50 -4.03
C LEU A 40 -18.62 -10.01 -5.41
N ASN A 41 -19.32 -11.14 -5.46
CA ASN A 41 -19.91 -11.68 -6.68
C ASN A 41 -21.43 -11.51 -6.65
N LEU A 42 -21.94 -10.63 -7.51
CA LEU A 42 -23.36 -10.29 -7.57
C LEU A 42 -24.07 -11.21 -8.58
N THR A 43 -25.08 -11.95 -8.13
CA THR A 43 -25.90 -12.82 -8.99
C THR A 43 -27.39 -12.47 -8.85
N LYS A 44 -28.24 -13.12 -9.66
CA LYS A 44 -29.70 -12.94 -9.56
C LYS A 44 -30.31 -13.66 -8.35
N THR A 45 -29.56 -14.54 -7.70
CA THR A 45 -30.05 -15.44 -6.65
C THR A 45 -29.42 -15.14 -5.30
N SER A 46 -28.19 -14.64 -5.28
CA SER A 46 -27.50 -14.21 -4.06
C SER A 46 -26.42 -13.17 -4.36
N SER A 47 -25.85 -12.58 -3.30
CA SER A 47 -24.60 -11.82 -3.41
C SER A 47 -23.57 -12.50 -2.52
N GLU A 48 -22.54 -13.10 -3.11
CA GLU A 48 -21.49 -13.81 -2.38
C GLU A 48 -20.37 -12.84 -2.02
N MET A 49 -19.93 -12.83 -0.77
CA MET A 49 -18.74 -12.12 -0.32
C MET A 49 -17.69 -13.10 0.17
N THR A 50 -16.50 -13.02 -0.41
CA THR A 50 -15.28 -13.60 0.16
C THR A 50 -14.44 -12.48 0.73
N PHE A 51 -14.09 -12.56 2.01
CA PHE A 51 -13.21 -11.61 2.69
C PHE A 51 -11.99 -12.36 3.24
N SER A 52 -10.79 -11.87 2.96
CA SER A 52 -9.55 -12.47 3.45
C SER A 52 -8.76 -11.43 4.24
N LEU A 53 -8.23 -11.83 5.39
CA LEU A 53 -7.49 -10.99 6.32
C LEU A 53 -6.19 -11.68 6.72
N ASP A 54 -5.09 -10.94 6.73
CA ASP A 54 -3.80 -11.47 7.18
C ASP A 54 -3.78 -11.80 8.68
N GLU A 55 -2.94 -12.77 9.05
CA GLU A 55 -2.76 -13.26 10.41
C GLU A 55 -2.43 -12.13 11.42
N LEU A 56 -1.54 -11.21 11.05
CA LEU A 56 -1.14 -10.11 11.93
C LEU A 56 -2.33 -9.21 12.27
N SER A 57 -3.17 -8.91 11.29
CA SER A 57 -4.40 -8.15 11.48
C SER A 57 -5.40 -8.89 12.38
N VAL A 58 -5.50 -10.22 12.27
CA VAL A 58 -6.34 -11.02 13.17
C VAL A 58 -5.84 -10.93 14.61
N ILE A 59 -4.53 -11.11 14.84
CA ILE A 59 -3.91 -10.99 16.16
C ILE A 59 -4.14 -9.59 16.73
N GLU A 60 -3.98 -8.54 15.94
CA GLU A 60 -4.18 -7.15 16.39
C GLU A 60 -5.63 -6.87 16.80
N LEU A 61 -6.60 -7.32 16.00
CA LEU A 61 -8.03 -7.06 16.23
C LEU A 61 -8.59 -7.87 17.39
N THR A 62 -8.10 -9.10 17.59
CA THR A 62 -8.67 -10.05 18.56
C THR A 62 -7.86 -10.18 19.84
N LYS A 63 -6.55 -9.89 19.79
CA LYS A 63 -5.55 -10.27 20.81
C LYS A 63 -5.43 -11.78 21.00
N GLY A 64 -5.54 -12.52 19.90
CA GLY A 64 -5.59 -13.99 19.87
C GLY A 64 -4.28 -14.73 20.08
N ASP A 65 -3.14 -14.08 19.89
CA ASP A 65 -1.81 -14.68 20.12
C ASP A 65 -1.54 -14.77 21.62
N LEU A 66 -1.83 -15.94 22.21
CA LEU A 66 -1.73 -16.18 23.65
C LEU A 66 -0.29 -16.48 24.06
N ASN A 67 0.45 -17.15 23.18
CA ASN A 67 1.83 -17.56 23.43
C ASN A 67 2.87 -16.48 23.06
N ASN A 68 2.43 -15.39 22.41
CA ASN A 68 3.20 -14.23 21.96
C ASN A 68 4.33 -14.59 20.97
N ASN A 69 4.12 -15.60 20.12
CA ASN A 69 5.08 -16.00 19.09
C ASN A 69 4.87 -15.27 17.75
N GLY A 70 3.82 -14.44 17.62
CA GLY A 70 3.48 -13.69 16.42
C GLY A 70 2.85 -14.52 15.30
N ILE A 71 2.38 -15.73 15.61
CA ILE A 71 1.70 -16.66 14.71
C ILE A 71 0.37 -17.04 15.37
N LEU A 72 -0.70 -17.12 14.59
CA LEU A 72 -2.01 -17.57 15.03
C LEU A 72 -2.12 -19.07 14.74
N ASP A 73 -1.91 -19.89 15.77
CA ASP A 73 -2.05 -21.33 15.61
C ASP A 73 -3.53 -21.78 15.51
N PRO A 74 -3.82 -23.02 15.06
CA PRO A 74 -5.20 -23.49 14.92
C PRO A 74 -6.03 -23.44 16.19
N ASP A 75 -5.43 -23.64 17.38
CA ASP A 75 -6.14 -23.62 18.66
C ASP A 75 -6.46 -22.17 19.07
N GLU A 76 -5.52 -21.25 18.86
CA GLU A 76 -5.71 -19.81 19.05
C GLU A 76 -6.77 -19.26 18.10
N PHE A 77 -6.75 -19.67 16.82
CA PHE A 77 -7.78 -19.30 15.85
C PHE A 77 -9.17 -19.77 16.28
N VAL A 78 -9.31 -21.01 16.77
CA VAL A 78 -10.57 -21.51 17.34
C VAL A 78 -11.02 -20.65 18.52
N GLY A 79 -10.09 -20.22 19.38
CA GLY A 79 -10.36 -19.36 20.53
C GLY A 79 -10.91 -17.98 20.16
N VAL A 80 -10.46 -17.38 19.05
CA VAL A 80 -10.90 -16.05 18.61
C VAL A 80 -12.01 -16.05 17.56
N LYS A 81 -12.42 -17.24 17.08
CA LYS A 81 -13.32 -17.39 15.93
C LYS A 81 -14.61 -16.58 16.05
N GLU A 82 -15.33 -16.74 17.16
CA GLU A 82 -16.63 -16.08 17.39
C GLU A 82 -16.47 -14.56 17.54
N GLN A 83 -15.45 -14.13 18.30
CA GLN A 83 -15.12 -12.71 18.46
C GLN A 83 -14.81 -12.05 17.11
N LEU A 84 -14.05 -12.73 16.26
CA LEU A 84 -13.70 -12.23 14.94
C LEU A 84 -14.92 -12.17 14.01
N ILE A 85 -15.81 -13.18 14.04
CA ILE A 85 -17.06 -13.15 13.28
C ILE A 85 -17.92 -11.95 13.69
N GLU A 86 -18.13 -11.72 14.99
CA GLU A 86 -18.90 -10.58 15.48
C GLU A 86 -18.27 -9.25 15.07
N LEU A 87 -16.94 -9.15 15.15
CA LEU A 87 -16.20 -7.98 14.71
C LEU A 87 -16.40 -7.72 13.21
N LEU A 88 -16.25 -8.75 12.36
CA LEU A 88 -16.42 -8.62 10.91
C LEU A 88 -17.86 -8.26 10.53
N GLN A 89 -18.87 -8.84 11.18
CA GLN A 89 -20.28 -8.49 10.96
C GLN A 89 -20.58 -7.02 11.28
N ASN A 90 -19.98 -6.49 12.34
CA ASN A 90 -20.21 -5.11 12.75
C ASN A 90 -19.46 -4.09 11.89
N ASN A 91 -18.33 -4.48 11.28
CA ASN A 91 -17.45 -3.56 10.58
C ASN A 91 -17.55 -3.65 9.04
N LEU A 92 -17.94 -4.79 8.47
CA LEU A 92 -18.10 -4.96 7.02
C LEU A 92 -19.58 -4.90 6.66
N GLN A 93 -19.96 -3.83 5.93
CA GLN A 93 -21.35 -3.57 5.59
C GLN A 93 -21.57 -3.67 4.09
N PHE A 94 -22.47 -4.55 3.69
CA PHE A 94 -23.00 -4.60 2.32
C PHE A 94 -24.33 -3.85 2.29
N THR A 95 -24.48 -2.89 1.39
CA THR A 95 -25.68 -2.06 1.33
C THR A 95 -26.42 -2.23 0.01
N LEU A 96 -27.75 -2.26 0.10
CA LEU A 96 -28.65 -2.19 -1.05
C LEU A 96 -29.54 -0.96 -0.87
N ASN A 97 -29.47 -0.02 -1.80
CA ASN A 97 -30.16 1.27 -1.73
C ASN A 97 -29.90 2.02 -0.40
N ASN A 98 -28.63 2.02 0.03
CA ASN A 98 -28.15 2.59 1.30
C ASN A 98 -28.69 1.92 2.58
N GLU A 99 -29.36 0.77 2.48
CA GLU A 99 -29.77 -0.03 3.62
C GLU A 99 -28.77 -1.17 3.85
N ASN A 100 -28.26 -1.27 5.08
CA ASN A 100 -27.33 -2.34 5.46
C ASN A 100 -28.04 -3.71 5.42
N GLN A 101 -27.40 -4.68 4.78
CA GLN A 101 -27.88 -6.04 4.67
C GLN A 101 -27.18 -6.94 5.69
N THR A 102 -27.88 -7.96 6.15
CA THR A 102 -27.33 -8.99 7.04
C THR A 102 -26.94 -10.22 6.23
N TRP A 103 -26.03 -11.03 6.78
CA TRP A 103 -25.67 -12.30 6.18
C TRP A 103 -26.88 -13.22 6.18
N THR A 104 -27.20 -13.81 5.03
CA THR A 104 -28.19 -14.88 4.92
C THR A 104 -27.58 -16.22 5.30
N THR A 105 -26.30 -16.42 5.02
CA THR A 105 -25.57 -17.66 5.31
C THR A 105 -24.09 -17.37 5.50
N LEU A 106 -23.49 -18.03 6.49
CA LEU A 106 -22.04 -18.16 6.64
C LEU A 106 -21.65 -19.52 6.05
N GLU A 107 -20.98 -19.54 4.90
CA GLU A 107 -20.59 -20.77 4.22
C GLU A 107 -19.30 -21.35 4.81
N SER A 108 -18.27 -20.51 4.96
CA SER A 108 -17.00 -20.94 5.52
C SER A 108 -16.31 -19.82 6.30
N PHE A 109 -15.53 -20.23 7.29
CA PHE A 109 -14.61 -19.36 8.03
C PHE A 109 -13.40 -20.19 8.45
N THR A 110 -12.30 -20.04 7.71
CA THR A 110 -11.12 -20.91 7.78
C THR A 110 -9.84 -20.10 7.95
N LEU A 111 -8.84 -20.74 8.54
CA LEU A 111 -7.45 -20.29 8.50
C LEU A 111 -6.77 -21.07 7.38
N ASP A 112 -6.38 -20.38 6.31
CA ASP A 112 -5.75 -20.97 5.14
C ASP A 112 -4.26 -20.58 5.11
N GLY A 113 -3.37 -21.52 4.78
CA GLY A 113 -1.92 -21.29 4.75
C GLY A 113 -1.21 -21.69 6.04
N GLU A 114 0.10 -21.46 6.09
CA GLU A 114 0.96 -21.78 7.24
C GLU A 114 1.96 -20.63 7.52
N GLY A 115 2.26 -20.40 8.81
CA GLY A 115 3.14 -19.33 9.27
C GLY A 115 2.66 -17.95 8.82
N LYS A 116 3.59 -17.02 8.52
CA LYS A 116 3.28 -15.64 8.13
C LYS A 116 2.46 -15.47 6.83
N ALA A 117 2.27 -16.54 6.07
CA ALA A 117 1.42 -16.54 4.89
C ALA A 117 -0.03 -16.96 5.22
N ALA A 118 -0.31 -17.32 6.47
CA ALA A 118 -1.62 -17.71 6.94
C ALA A 118 -2.60 -16.54 6.89
N LYS A 119 -3.84 -16.84 6.49
CA LYS A 119 -4.91 -15.86 6.31
C LYS A 119 -6.21 -16.44 6.80
N VAL A 120 -7.02 -15.58 7.39
CA VAL A 120 -8.39 -15.93 7.71
C VAL A 120 -9.28 -15.58 6.53
N THR A 121 -9.98 -16.57 5.99
CA THR A 121 -10.92 -16.41 4.89
C THR A 121 -12.34 -16.63 5.37
N LEU A 122 -13.18 -15.64 5.14
CA LEU A 122 -14.61 -15.61 5.41
C LEU A 122 -15.38 -15.68 4.09
N LYS A 123 -16.32 -16.62 3.98
CA LYS A 123 -17.25 -16.70 2.85
C LYS A 123 -18.69 -16.63 3.33
N VAL A 124 -19.41 -15.59 2.93
CA VAL A 124 -20.79 -15.31 3.36
C VAL A 124 -21.67 -14.94 2.18
N PHE A 125 -22.97 -15.14 2.35
CA PHE A 125 -23.98 -14.72 1.39
C PHE A 125 -24.82 -13.59 1.96
N TYR A 126 -25.22 -12.69 1.07
CA TYR A 126 -26.20 -11.62 1.27
C TYR A 126 -27.40 -11.84 0.34
N PRO A 127 -28.51 -11.11 0.55
CA PRO A 127 -29.64 -11.13 -0.37
C PRO A 127 -29.23 -10.79 -1.82
N PRO A 128 -29.98 -11.28 -2.84
CA PRO A 128 -29.72 -10.94 -4.23
C PRO A 128 -29.89 -9.44 -4.48
N VAL A 129 -29.10 -8.92 -5.42
CA VAL A 129 -29.31 -7.57 -5.95
C VAL A 129 -30.59 -7.52 -6.79
N SER A 130 -31.17 -6.33 -6.96
CA SER A 130 -32.29 -6.11 -7.88
C SER A 130 -31.97 -4.99 -8.85
N ASP A 131 -32.79 -4.86 -9.90
CA ASP A 131 -32.67 -3.83 -10.91
C ASP A 131 -32.71 -2.42 -10.34
N SER A 132 -31.95 -1.52 -10.97
CA SER A 132 -31.95 -0.07 -10.69
C SER A 132 -31.61 0.32 -9.25
N LYS A 133 -31.08 -0.59 -8.43
CA LYS A 133 -30.62 -0.31 -7.06
C LYS A 133 -29.15 0.06 -7.01
N THR A 134 -28.82 0.91 -6.04
CA THR A 134 -27.44 1.17 -5.64
C THR A 134 -26.93 0.02 -4.77
N VAL A 135 -25.83 -0.60 -5.16
CA VAL A 135 -25.10 -1.56 -4.34
C VAL A 135 -23.92 -0.83 -3.72
N GLY A 136 -23.64 -1.08 -2.45
CA GLY A 136 -22.50 -0.50 -1.76
C GLY A 136 -21.81 -1.47 -0.83
N PHE A 137 -20.57 -1.13 -0.50
CA PHE A 137 -19.74 -1.84 0.47
C PHE A 137 -18.99 -0.82 1.31
N ILE A 138 -19.03 -0.97 2.63
CA ILE A 138 -18.37 -0.08 3.58
C ILE A 138 -17.53 -0.91 4.53
N ASP A 139 -16.28 -0.47 4.74
CA ASP A 139 -15.33 -1.10 5.63
C ASP A 139 -14.96 -0.19 6.81
N HIS A 140 -15.45 -0.54 8.00
CA HIS A 140 -15.16 0.17 9.25
C HIS A 140 -14.01 -0.44 10.05
N LEU A 141 -13.32 -1.47 9.55
CA LEU A 141 -12.14 -2.01 10.23
C LEU A 141 -11.11 -0.90 10.46
N TYR A 142 -10.53 -0.90 11.66
CA TYR A 142 -9.56 0.10 12.11
C TYR A 142 -10.06 1.56 12.15
N SER A 143 -11.37 1.81 11.99
CA SER A 143 -11.95 3.17 12.02
C SER A 143 -11.85 3.86 13.40
N ASN A 144 -11.69 3.08 14.47
CA ASN A 144 -11.55 3.57 15.85
C ASN A 144 -10.13 4.05 16.21
N ALA A 145 -9.16 4.02 15.29
CA ALA A 145 -7.83 4.56 15.54
C ALA A 145 -7.95 6.07 15.85
N LYS A 146 -7.33 6.51 16.96
CA LYS A 146 -7.55 7.84 17.60
C LYS A 146 -7.43 9.07 16.68
N ASP A 147 -6.84 8.95 15.49
CA ASP A 147 -6.72 10.03 14.49
C ASP A 147 -7.14 9.61 13.06
N GLY A 148 -7.78 8.45 12.88
CA GLY A 148 -8.11 7.89 11.56
C GLY A 148 -6.88 7.53 10.70
N SER A 149 -5.68 7.58 11.29
CA SER A 149 -4.41 7.20 10.69
C SER A 149 -4.19 5.71 10.87
N THR A 150 -4.75 4.92 9.97
CA THR A 150 -4.40 3.51 9.84
C THR A 150 -3.76 3.29 8.47
N ASN A 151 -2.71 2.47 8.43
CA ASN A 151 -2.14 1.98 7.19
C ASN A 151 -2.91 0.76 6.67
N TYR A 152 -4.09 0.46 7.21
CA TYR A 152 -4.93 -0.62 6.72
C TYR A 152 -5.55 -0.27 5.36
N VAL A 153 -5.50 -1.19 4.39
CA VAL A 153 -6.18 -1.08 3.10
C VAL A 153 -7.05 -2.31 2.85
N ASN A 154 -8.26 -2.08 2.36
CA ASN A 154 -9.09 -3.14 1.82
C ASN A 154 -9.20 -3.02 0.31
N LEU A 155 -8.71 -4.05 -0.36
CA LEU A 155 -8.69 -4.18 -1.81
C LEU A 155 -9.96 -4.93 -2.23
N VAL A 156 -10.91 -4.16 -2.75
CA VAL A 156 -12.25 -4.66 -3.07
C VAL A 156 -12.37 -4.90 -4.57
N THR A 157 -12.85 -6.08 -4.94
CA THR A 157 -13.23 -6.45 -6.31
C THR A 157 -14.69 -6.85 -6.34
N ILE A 158 -15.48 -6.23 -7.21
CA ILE A 158 -16.89 -6.54 -7.38
C ILE A 158 -17.07 -7.10 -8.79
N THR A 159 -17.60 -8.31 -8.88
CA THR A 159 -17.92 -8.99 -10.13
C THR A 159 -19.44 -9.00 -10.32
N TYR A 160 -19.88 -8.65 -11.52
CA TYR A 160 -21.28 -8.59 -11.89
C TYR A 160 -21.43 -9.02 -13.36
N GLY A 161 -22.01 -10.21 -13.55
CA GLY A 161 -22.04 -10.84 -14.87
C GLY A 161 -20.62 -11.16 -15.37
N LYS A 162 -20.24 -10.61 -16.53
CA LYS A 162 -18.87 -10.74 -17.08
C LYS A 162 -17.98 -9.54 -16.78
N LYS A 163 -18.51 -8.52 -16.10
CA LYS A 163 -17.80 -7.30 -15.76
C LYS A 163 -17.30 -7.38 -14.33
N SER A 164 -16.30 -6.57 -14.04
CA SER A 164 -15.82 -6.36 -12.69
C SER A 164 -15.37 -4.93 -12.50
N THR A 165 -15.28 -4.50 -11.26
CA THR A 165 -14.72 -3.22 -10.86
C THR A 165 -13.89 -3.43 -9.60
N SER A 166 -12.89 -2.58 -9.39
CA SER A 166 -11.99 -2.70 -8.26
C SER A 166 -11.74 -1.34 -7.62
N SER A 167 -11.56 -1.32 -6.31
CA SER A 167 -11.26 -0.11 -5.55
C SER A 167 -10.36 -0.43 -4.35
N ALA A 168 -9.50 0.53 -3.99
CA ALA A 168 -8.70 0.48 -2.77
C ALA A 168 -9.33 1.37 -1.68
N LEU A 169 -9.92 0.73 -0.66
CA LEU A 169 -10.53 1.41 0.47
C LEU A 169 -9.48 1.68 1.55
N SER A 170 -9.14 2.94 1.78
CA SER A 170 -8.05 3.35 2.68
C SER A 170 -8.27 4.73 3.31
N GLY A 171 -7.75 4.91 4.53
CA GLY A 171 -7.86 6.16 5.28
C GLY A 171 -9.32 6.59 5.45
N LYS A 172 -9.67 7.80 4.97
CA LYS A 172 -11.04 8.36 5.02
C LYS A 172 -11.99 7.79 3.96
N TYR A 173 -11.46 7.10 2.96
CA TYR A 173 -12.23 6.59 1.82
C TYR A 173 -12.47 5.10 2.00
N ARG A 174 -13.53 4.78 2.74
CA ARG A 174 -13.84 3.42 3.23
C ARG A 174 -15.12 2.84 2.64
N SER A 175 -15.66 3.47 1.60
CA SER A 175 -16.90 3.08 0.96
C SER A 175 -16.73 2.96 -0.54
N TRP A 176 -17.31 1.91 -1.11
CA TRP A 176 -17.54 1.72 -2.54
C TRP A 176 -19.04 1.67 -2.79
N SER A 177 -19.50 2.22 -3.92
CA SER A 177 -20.88 2.08 -4.36
C SER A 177 -20.99 2.15 -5.88
N MET A 178 -22.03 1.52 -6.42
CA MET A 178 -22.35 1.53 -7.84
C MET A 178 -23.85 1.36 -8.02
N GLN A 179 -24.44 2.10 -8.96
CA GLN A 179 -25.81 1.85 -9.40
C GLN A 179 -25.83 0.70 -10.41
N ILE A 180 -26.60 -0.35 -10.14
CA ILE A 180 -26.81 -1.45 -11.08
C ILE A 180 -27.83 -1.00 -12.12
N THR A 181 -27.42 -0.87 -13.38
CA THR A 181 -28.34 -0.55 -14.48
C THR A 181 -29.20 -1.76 -14.84
N GLU A 182 -30.31 -1.55 -15.54
CA GLU A 182 -31.12 -2.65 -16.10
C GLU A 182 -30.28 -3.59 -16.99
N SER A 183 -29.33 -3.03 -17.75
CA SER A 183 -28.44 -3.81 -18.62
C SER A 183 -27.46 -4.66 -17.83
N ASP A 184 -26.91 -4.12 -16.73
CA ASP A 184 -26.02 -4.85 -15.84
C ASP A 184 -26.79 -5.96 -15.12
N TYR A 185 -27.97 -5.66 -14.56
CA TYR A 185 -28.85 -6.64 -13.92
C TYR A 185 -29.22 -7.79 -14.86
N SER A 186 -29.56 -7.47 -16.10
CA SER A 186 -29.91 -8.47 -17.12
C SER A 186 -28.74 -9.43 -17.40
N SER A 187 -27.50 -8.93 -17.34
CA SER A 187 -26.28 -9.69 -17.58
C SER A 187 -25.80 -10.55 -16.41
N LEU A 188 -26.40 -10.41 -15.22
CA LEU A 188 -26.06 -11.21 -14.04
C LEU A 188 -26.37 -12.70 -14.28
N LEU A 189 -25.48 -13.55 -13.78
CA LEU A 189 -25.61 -14.99 -13.84
C LEU A 189 -26.73 -15.48 -12.90
N GLN A 190 -27.37 -16.59 -13.26
CA GLN A 190 -28.13 -17.43 -12.32
C GLN A 190 -27.20 -18.50 -11.77
N ASP A 191 -27.29 -18.82 -10.47
CA ASP A 191 -26.42 -19.84 -9.86
C ASP A 191 -26.46 -21.17 -10.65
N GLY A 192 -25.28 -21.71 -10.97
CA GLY A 192 -25.12 -22.98 -11.69
C GLY A 192 -24.74 -22.89 -13.18
N GLN A 193 -24.58 -21.68 -13.76
CA GLN A 193 -24.00 -21.53 -15.10
C GLN A 193 -22.51 -21.15 -15.03
N PRO A 194 -21.58 -21.95 -15.61
CA PRO A 194 -20.18 -21.61 -15.64
C PRO A 194 -19.94 -20.40 -16.55
N GLY A 195 -19.47 -19.29 -15.98
CA GLY A 195 -19.00 -18.14 -16.73
C GLY A 195 -17.60 -18.39 -17.26
N THR A 196 -17.45 -18.71 -18.54
CA THR A 196 -16.15 -18.66 -19.23
C THR A 196 -15.65 -17.21 -19.27
N THR A 197 -14.57 -16.95 -18.55
CA THR A 197 -13.83 -15.69 -18.51
C THR A 197 -13.07 -15.47 -19.82
N GLU A 198 -13.70 -14.81 -20.79
CA GLU A 198 -13.01 -14.10 -21.86
C GLU A 198 -14.02 -13.15 -22.54
N GLY A 199 -13.81 -11.84 -22.37
CA GLY A 199 -14.68 -10.81 -22.93
C GLY A 199 -14.20 -9.41 -22.58
N THR A 200 -13.65 -8.72 -23.56
CA THR A 200 -13.18 -7.33 -23.52
C THR A 200 -14.31 -6.38 -23.11
N ALA A 201 -14.14 -5.64 -22.02
CA ALA A 201 -15.09 -4.63 -21.56
C ALA A 201 -14.68 -3.23 -22.04
N THR A 202 -15.59 -2.53 -22.71
CA THR A 202 -15.53 -1.08 -22.96
C THR A 202 -16.25 -0.35 -21.84
N ASP A 203 -15.54 0.57 -21.19
CA ASP A 203 -16.00 1.38 -20.07
C ASP A 203 -16.85 2.56 -20.53
N GLU A 204 -18.12 2.60 -20.12
CA GLU A 204 -18.80 3.84 -19.77
C GLU A 204 -19.71 3.57 -18.57
N SER A 205 -19.43 4.19 -17.43
CA SER A 205 -20.34 4.23 -16.29
C SER A 205 -20.26 5.59 -15.60
N SER A 206 -21.43 6.24 -15.51
CA SER A 206 -21.65 7.54 -14.91
C SER A 206 -21.67 7.43 -13.38
N ALA A 207 -20.84 8.20 -12.69
CA ALA A 207 -20.66 8.15 -11.24
C ALA A 207 -21.48 9.21 -10.48
N SER A 208 -22.01 8.84 -9.32
CA SER A 208 -22.25 9.77 -8.20
C SER A 208 -21.50 9.26 -6.96
N GLU A 209 -20.76 10.17 -6.30
CA GLU A 209 -20.04 10.10 -5.01
C GLU A 209 -19.19 8.86 -4.64
N SER A 210 -18.99 7.90 -5.55
CA SER A 210 -17.95 6.88 -5.45
C SER A 210 -16.62 7.43 -5.98
N ILE A 211 -15.52 7.25 -5.25
CA ILE A 211 -14.19 7.37 -5.87
C ILE A 211 -14.12 6.37 -7.02
N SER A 212 -13.81 6.84 -8.23
CA SER A 212 -13.56 5.91 -9.34
C SER A 212 -12.42 4.98 -8.96
N GLY A 213 -12.50 3.69 -9.34
CA GLY A 213 -11.46 2.71 -9.04
C GLY A 213 -10.07 3.24 -9.35
N TRP A 214 -9.92 3.90 -10.50
CA TRP A 214 -8.71 4.63 -10.87
C TRP A 214 -8.20 5.58 -9.77
N TYR A 215 -9.03 6.49 -9.26
CA TYR A 215 -8.59 7.46 -8.25
C TYR A 215 -8.26 6.81 -6.90
N SER A 216 -8.91 5.69 -6.54
CA SER A 216 -8.55 4.94 -5.33
C SER A 216 -7.12 4.39 -5.39
N PHE A 217 -6.72 3.81 -6.53
CA PHE A 217 -5.36 3.31 -6.73
C PHE A 217 -4.34 4.43 -6.88
N PHE A 218 -4.70 5.54 -7.52
CA PHE A 218 -3.86 6.75 -7.55
C PHE A 218 -3.54 7.23 -6.13
N LYS A 219 -4.58 7.37 -5.29
CA LYS A 219 -4.42 7.77 -3.88
C LYS A 219 -3.64 6.73 -3.08
N LEU A 220 -3.88 5.44 -3.32
CA LEU A 220 -3.10 4.36 -2.71
C LEU A 220 -1.61 4.48 -3.04
N GLY A 221 -1.25 4.80 -4.29
CA GLY A 221 0.13 5.05 -4.69
C GLY A 221 0.75 6.30 -4.07
N MET A 222 -0.05 7.34 -3.83
CA MET A 222 0.40 8.51 -3.06
C MET A 222 0.68 8.14 -1.61
N ASP A 223 -0.27 7.47 -0.96
CA ASP A 223 -0.17 7.05 0.44
C ASP A 223 1.00 6.08 0.64
N HIS A 224 1.28 5.20 -0.34
CA HIS A 224 2.46 4.32 -0.38
C HIS A 224 3.77 5.05 -0.08
N ILE A 225 4.01 6.18 -0.77
CA ILE A 225 5.23 6.96 -0.57
C ILE A 225 5.19 7.81 0.70
N LEU A 226 4.01 8.35 1.06
CA LEU A 226 3.89 9.24 2.22
C LEU A 226 3.97 8.49 3.56
N THR A 227 3.53 7.24 3.59
CA THR A 227 3.55 6.39 4.80
C THR A 227 4.76 5.45 4.82
N GLY A 228 5.37 5.15 3.66
CA GLY A 228 6.63 4.43 3.55
C GLY A 228 7.84 5.26 4.01
N TYR A 229 8.11 5.26 5.32
CA TYR A 229 9.23 6.03 5.89
C TYR A 229 10.60 5.63 5.33
N ASP A 230 10.76 4.38 4.90
CA ASP A 230 11.97 3.91 4.22
C ASP A 230 12.13 4.49 2.82
N HIS A 231 11.04 4.65 2.06
CA HIS A 231 11.04 5.35 0.78
C HIS A 231 11.40 6.82 0.94
N LEU A 232 10.84 7.50 1.96
CA LEU A 232 11.17 8.89 2.28
C LEU A 232 12.64 9.04 2.68
N LEU A 233 13.15 8.15 3.55
CA LEU A 233 14.54 8.17 4.00
C LEU A 233 15.51 7.81 2.87
N PHE A 234 15.14 6.88 1.99
CA PHE A 234 15.90 6.52 0.79
C PHE A 234 15.98 7.70 -0.19
N LEU A 235 14.85 8.33 -0.50
CA LEU A 235 14.79 9.52 -1.36
C LEU A 235 15.62 10.66 -0.77
N PHE A 236 15.46 10.93 0.52
CA PHE A 236 16.28 11.92 1.23
C PHE A 236 17.78 11.62 1.11
N SER A 237 18.17 10.36 1.35
CA SER A 237 19.57 9.91 1.25
C SER A 237 20.12 10.07 -0.17
N LEU A 238 19.32 9.83 -1.20
CA LEU A 238 19.73 10.07 -2.59
C LEU A 238 19.94 11.56 -2.89
N LEU A 239 19.08 12.44 -2.34
CA LEU A 239 19.05 13.86 -2.66
C LEU A 239 20.04 14.71 -1.85
N ILE A 240 20.38 14.32 -0.61
CA ILE A 240 21.18 15.16 0.31
C ILE A 240 22.58 15.51 -0.24
N ALA A 241 23.17 14.61 -1.04
CA ALA A 241 24.45 14.83 -1.67
C ALA A 241 24.36 15.84 -2.84
N ARG A 242 25.33 16.76 -2.90
CA ARG A 242 25.37 17.80 -3.93
C ARG A 242 25.52 17.23 -5.34
N GLN A 243 24.53 17.49 -6.18
CA GLN A 243 24.45 16.99 -7.56
C GLN A 243 23.93 18.07 -8.53
N LYS A 244 24.10 17.82 -9.84
CA LYS A 244 23.51 18.65 -10.90
C LYS A 244 22.04 18.28 -11.10
N PHE A 245 21.22 19.22 -11.57
CA PHE A 245 19.80 18.97 -11.87
C PHE A 245 19.58 17.74 -12.76
N LYS A 246 20.38 17.58 -13.82
CA LYS A 246 20.33 16.39 -14.70
C LYS A 246 20.57 15.07 -13.96
N GLN A 247 21.41 15.07 -12.91
CA GLN A 247 21.66 13.88 -12.11
C GLN A 247 20.44 13.53 -11.25
N TYR A 248 19.82 14.53 -10.59
CA TYR A 248 18.58 14.33 -9.84
C TYR A 248 17.48 13.75 -10.74
N ALA A 249 17.20 14.40 -11.88
CA ALA A 249 16.21 13.93 -12.84
C ALA A 249 16.50 12.49 -13.30
N SER A 250 17.75 12.19 -13.70
CA SER A 250 18.11 10.84 -14.15
C SER A 250 17.94 9.76 -13.07
N MET A 251 18.20 10.07 -11.80
CA MET A 251 18.03 9.11 -10.71
C MET A 251 16.56 8.86 -10.40
N ILE A 252 15.75 9.92 -10.33
CA ILE A 252 14.31 9.80 -10.05
C ILE A 252 13.65 8.97 -11.15
N THR A 253 13.89 9.33 -12.42
CA THR A 253 13.35 8.57 -13.56
C THR A 253 13.84 7.12 -13.57
N ALA A 254 15.13 6.87 -13.28
CA ALA A 254 15.66 5.51 -13.23
C ALA A 254 15.02 4.67 -12.10
N PHE A 255 14.77 5.28 -10.94
CA PHE A 255 14.06 4.63 -9.83
C PHE A 255 12.64 4.27 -10.25
N THR A 256 11.87 5.24 -10.75
CA THR A 256 10.47 5.06 -11.14
C THR A 256 10.33 3.96 -12.19
N ILE A 257 11.15 3.97 -13.25
CA ILE A 257 11.14 2.92 -14.27
C ILE A 257 11.44 1.54 -13.66
N ALA A 258 12.50 1.40 -12.86
CA ALA A 258 12.87 0.12 -12.27
C ALA A 258 11.82 -0.42 -11.29
N HIS A 259 11.28 0.47 -10.47
CA HIS A 259 10.21 0.17 -9.53
C HIS A 259 8.95 -0.30 -10.27
N SER A 260 8.48 0.44 -11.28
CA SER A 260 7.31 0.05 -12.05
C SER A 260 7.49 -1.28 -12.78
N ILE A 261 8.70 -1.57 -13.30
CA ILE A 261 9.00 -2.84 -13.95
C ILE A 261 8.81 -4.00 -12.97
N THR A 262 9.46 -3.93 -11.81
CA THR A 262 9.47 -5.05 -10.85
C THR A 262 8.16 -5.22 -10.12
N LEU A 263 7.45 -4.13 -9.81
CA LEU A 263 6.08 -4.18 -9.32
C LEU A 263 5.17 -4.91 -10.32
N SER A 264 5.23 -4.52 -11.60
CA SER A 264 4.41 -5.16 -12.64
C SER A 264 4.73 -6.64 -12.80
N LEU A 265 6.02 -7.01 -12.83
CA LEU A 265 6.44 -8.42 -12.97
C LEU A 265 5.99 -9.27 -11.78
N THR A 266 6.05 -8.72 -10.57
CA THR A 266 5.70 -9.46 -9.36
C THR A 266 4.18 -9.62 -9.23
N VAL A 267 3.42 -8.55 -9.49
CA VAL A 267 1.95 -8.59 -9.48
C VAL A 267 1.38 -9.50 -10.58
N LEU A 268 2.05 -9.61 -11.73
CA LEU A 268 1.69 -10.59 -12.78
C LEU A 268 2.09 -12.03 -12.44
N GLY A 269 2.75 -12.26 -11.30
CA GLY A 269 3.25 -13.57 -10.88
C GLY A 269 4.44 -14.09 -11.71
N ILE A 270 5.11 -13.23 -12.47
CA ILE A 270 6.28 -13.61 -13.30
C ILE A 270 7.52 -13.75 -12.42
N ILE A 271 7.65 -12.89 -11.42
CA ILE A 271 8.70 -12.93 -10.40
C ILE A 271 8.01 -13.12 -9.06
N ASN A 272 8.56 -13.96 -8.20
CA ASN A 272 8.13 -14.09 -6.81
C ASN A 272 9.38 -14.19 -5.94
N VAL A 273 9.65 -13.15 -5.16
CA VAL A 273 10.77 -13.11 -4.22
C VAL A 273 10.20 -12.91 -2.82
N PRO A 274 10.50 -13.80 -1.87
CA PRO A 274 9.93 -13.70 -0.54
C PRO A 274 10.24 -12.37 0.16
N SER A 275 9.26 -11.83 0.89
CA SER A 275 9.38 -10.58 1.67
C SER A 275 10.55 -10.59 2.65
N TYR A 276 10.89 -11.75 3.25
CA TYR A 276 12.06 -11.89 4.13
C TYR A 276 13.41 -11.60 3.46
N ILE A 277 13.47 -11.59 2.11
CA ILE A 277 14.65 -11.16 1.35
C ILE A 277 14.48 -9.70 0.91
N VAL A 278 13.30 -9.34 0.40
CA VAL A 278 13.03 -8.02 -0.17
C VAL A 278 13.12 -6.93 0.88
N GLU A 279 12.49 -7.11 2.05
CA GLU A 279 12.43 -6.06 3.08
C GLU A 279 13.81 -5.72 3.68
N PRO A 280 14.67 -6.70 4.06
CA PRO A 280 16.05 -6.38 4.44
C PRO A 280 16.84 -5.73 3.31
N ALA A 281 16.64 -6.14 2.05
CA ALA A 281 17.33 -5.54 0.91
C ALA A 281 16.95 -4.07 0.69
N ILE A 282 15.68 -3.70 0.94
CA ILE A 282 15.23 -2.30 0.95
C ILE A 282 15.97 -1.52 2.05
N ALA A 283 16.03 -2.02 3.28
CA ALA A 283 16.74 -1.34 4.38
C ALA A 283 18.26 -1.22 4.09
N LEU A 284 18.86 -2.29 3.53
CA LEU A 284 20.26 -2.31 3.13
C LEU A 284 20.58 -1.25 2.06
N SER A 285 19.65 -1.00 1.13
CA SER A 285 19.80 0.04 0.11
C SER A 285 19.97 1.44 0.72
N ILE A 286 19.28 1.75 1.82
CA ILE A 286 19.40 3.01 2.56
C ILE A 286 20.79 3.11 3.18
N CYS A 287 21.22 2.06 3.88
CA CYS A 287 22.55 1.97 4.48
C CYS A 287 23.64 2.19 3.43
N TYR A 288 23.50 1.56 2.26
CA TYR A 288 24.45 1.70 1.16
C TYR A 288 24.54 3.14 0.67
N VAL A 289 23.42 3.80 0.37
CA VAL A 289 23.41 5.19 -0.12
C VAL A 289 23.98 6.14 0.94
N ALA A 290 23.66 5.91 2.22
CA ALA A 290 24.18 6.67 3.34
C ALA A 290 25.72 6.56 3.45
N ILE A 291 26.27 5.35 3.38
CA ILE A 291 27.72 5.12 3.36
C ILE A 291 28.36 5.77 2.13
N ASP A 292 27.73 5.65 0.95
CA ASP A 292 28.22 6.24 -0.29
C ASP A 292 28.35 7.77 -0.17
N ASN A 293 27.39 8.43 0.49
CA ASN A 293 27.45 9.87 0.76
C ASN A 293 28.56 10.28 1.75
N ILE A 294 28.88 9.40 2.70
CA ILE A 294 29.94 9.63 3.70
C ILE A 294 31.32 9.49 3.03
N VAL A 295 31.53 8.40 2.32
CA VAL A 295 32.83 8.00 1.75
C VAL A 295 33.16 8.78 0.48
N ARG A 296 32.21 8.89 -0.46
CA ARG A 296 32.48 9.52 -1.77
C ARG A 296 32.33 11.04 -1.70
N LYS A 297 33.30 11.75 -2.28
CA LYS A 297 33.27 13.21 -2.40
C LYS A 297 32.52 13.69 -3.65
N GLN A 298 32.38 12.84 -4.66
CA GLN A 298 31.69 13.14 -5.91
C GLN A 298 30.75 12.01 -6.29
N VAL A 299 29.59 12.37 -6.83
CA VAL A 299 28.56 11.43 -7.28
C VAL A 299 28.72 11.20 -8.79
N SER A 300 29.05 9.97 -9.18
CA SER A 300 29.09 9.52 -10.57
C SER A 300 28.28 8.23 -10.73
N TYR A 301 27.57 8.09 -11.86
CA TYR A 301 26.76 6.90 -12.21
C TYR A 301 25.70 6.46 -11.18
N ARG A 302 25.30 7.36 -10.27
CA ARG A 302 24.32 7.03 -9.22
C ARG A 302 22.97 6.59 -9.77
N TRP A 303 22.59 7.00 -10.98
CA TRP A 303 21.39 6.51 -11.66
C TRP A 303 21.38 4.98 -11.84
N VAL A 304 22.54 4.32 -12.02
CA VAL A 304 22.64 2.85 -12.14
C VAL A 304 22.32 2.20 -10.80
N LEU A 305 22.91 2.73 -9.73
CA LEU A 305 22.67 2.25 -8.38
C LEU A 305 21.18 2.44 -8.00
N THR A 306 20.64 3.61 -8.30
CA THR A 306 19.23 3.94 -8.06
C THR A 306 18.29 3.06 -8.89
N PHE A 307 18.65 2.70 -10.12
CA PHE A 307 17.91 1.72 -10.92
C PHE A 307 17.88 0.36 -10.24
N LEU A 308 19.04 -0.16 -9.82
CA LEU A 308 19.13 -1.46 -9.14
C LEU A 308 18.32 -1.49 -7.83
N PHE A 309 18.38 -0.42 -7.04
CA PHE A 309 17.56 -0.33 -5.82
C PHE A 309 16.07 -0.15 -6.12
N GLY A 310 15.72 0.55 -7.21
CA GLY A 310 14.33 0.63 -7.68
C GLY A 310 13.75 -0.74 -8.01
N LEU A 311 14.54 -1.64 -8.60
CA LEU A 311 14.12 -3.03 -8.85
C LEU A 311 13.78 -3.77 -7.55
N ILE A 312 14.53 -3.53 -6.48
CA ILE A 312 14.29 -4.16 -5.18
C ILE A 312 13.02 -3.59 -4.54
N HIS A 313 12.90 -2.26 -4.54
CA HIS A 313 11.76 -1.57 -3.92
C HIS A 313 10.43 -1.91 -4.59
N GLY A 314 10.41 -2.16 -5.90
CA GLY A 314 9.17 -2.50 -6.60
C GLY A 314 8.56 -3.84 -6.21
N MET A 315 9.35 -4.75 -5.63
CA MET A 315 8.84 -6.05 -5.19
C MET A 315 8.08 -5.97 -3.86
N GLY A 316 8.40 -5.02 -2.99
CA GLY A 316 7.89 -5.08 -1.62
C GLY A 316 6.39 -4.78 -1.46
N PHE A 317 5.77 -4.05 -2.38
CA PHE A 317 4.32 -3.83 -2.38
C PHE A 317 3.52 -4.89 -3.17
N ALA A 318 4.20 -5.78 -3.89
CA ALA A 318 3.55 -6.63 -4.87
C ALA A 318 2.68 -7.73 -4.26
N ASP A 319 3.06 -8.24 -3.08
CA ASP A 319 2.31 -9.26 -2.35
C ASP A 319 0.88 -8.78 -2.06
N ILE A 320 0.73 -7.48 -1.76
CA ILE A 320 -0.58 -6.85 -1.51
C ILE A 320 -1.46 -6.81 -2.76
N LEU A 321 -0.89 -6.73 -3.97
CA LEU A 321 -1.69 -6.62 -5.20
C LEU A 321 -1.91 -7.96 -5.90
N GLN A 322 -0.99 -8.93 -5.73
CA GLN A 322 -1.08 -10.25 -6.36
C GLN A 322 -2.32 -11.03 -5.91
N GLU A 323 -2.78 -10.77 -4.68
CA GLU A 323 -3.89 -11.48 -4.05
C GLU A 323 -5.26 -10.96 -4.49
N MET A 324 -5.31 -9.80 -5.13
CA MET A 324 -6.51 -9.35 -5.79
C MET A 324 -6.77 -10.25 -7.00
N ASN A 325 -7.79 -11.11 -6.94
CA ASN A 325 -8.18 -12.01 -8.02
C ASN A 325 -8.89 -11.26 -9.18
N ILE A 326 -8.24 -10.21 -9.72
CA ILE A 326 -8.77 -9.29 -10.74
C ILE A 326 -8.38 -9.77 -12.15
N PRO A 327 -9.25 -9.57 -13.16
CA PRO A 327 -8.85 -9.68 -14.56
C PRO A 327 -7.62 -8.83 -14.92
N LYS A 328 -6.66 -9.43 -15.65
CA LYS A 328 -5.36 -8.81 -15.99
C LYS A 328 -5.44 -7.41 -16.60
N ASN A 329 -6.49 -7.11 -17.37
CA ASN A 329 -6.65 -5.79 -17.99
C ASN A 329 -6.93 -4.69 -16.93
N GLN A 330 -7.82 -4.96 -15.99
CA GLN A 330 -8.11 -4.02 -14.90
C GLN A 330 -6.92 -3.88 -13.96
N LEU A 331 -6.21 -4.99 -13.70
CA LEU A 331 -4.96 -4.97 -12.94
C LEU A 331 -3.93 -4.03 -13.57
N ALA A 332 -3.77 -4.06 -14.90
CA ALA A 332 -2.87 -3.15 -15.60
C ALA A 332 -3.27 -1.67 -15.44
N VAL A 333 -4.57 -1.34 -15.55
CA VAL A 333 -5.07 0.03 -15.33
C VAL A 333 -4.83 0.49 -13.89
N ASN A 334 -5.10 -0.37 -12.92
CA ASN A 334 -4.89 -0.09 -11.50
C ASN A 334 -3.39 0.13 -11.20
N LEU A 335 -2.51 -0.69 -11.77
CA LEU A 335 -1.06 -0.54 -11.66
C LEU A 335 -0.55 0.77 -12.27
N ILE A 336 -1.06 1.16 -13.44
CA ILE A 336 -0.72 2.46 -14.04
C ILE A 336 -1.15 3.60 -13.11
N SER A 337 -2.39 3.56 -12.62
CA SER A 337 -2.91 4.57 -11.71
C SER A 337 -2.08 4.70 -10.43
N PHE A 338 -1.74 3.57 -9.81
CA PHE A 338 -0.88 3.48 -8.63
C PHE A 338 0.50 4.11 -8.88
N ASN A 339 1.16 3.78 -10.00
CA ASN A 339 2.47 4.34 -10.35
C ASN A 339 2.40 5.86 -10.60
N ILE A 340 1.32 6.37 -11.20
CA ILE A 340 1.11 7.82 -11.37
C ILE A 340 0.98 8.51 -9.99
N GLY A 341 0.34 7.85 -9.02
CA GLY A 341 0.28 8.29 -7.62
C GLY A 341 1.67 8.42 -6.99
N ILE A 342 2.50 7.39 -7.13
CA ILE A 342 3.91 7.38 -6.66
C ILE A 342 4.69 8.55 -7.26
N GLU A 343 4.66 8.69 -8.59
CA GLU A 343 5.42 9.72 -9.30
C GLU A 343 4.99 11.12 -8.87
N THR A 344 3.68 11.33 -8.67
CA THR A 344 3.14 12.61 -8.19
C THR A 344 3.76 13.02 -6.86
N VAL A 345 3.78 12.12 -5.87
CA VAL A 345 4.39 12.41 -4.56
C VAL A 345 5.90 12.63 -4.68
N GLN A 346 6.60 11.80 -5.45
CA GLN A 346 8.04 11.94 -5.65
C GLN A 346 8.40 13.31 -6.25
N VAL A 347 7.68 13.75 -7.29
CA VAL A 347 7.88 15.07 -7.92
C VAL A 347 7.60 16.20 -6.92
N ILE A 348 6.53 16.11 -6.13
CA ILE A 348 6.20 17.11 -5.10
C ILE A 348 7.31 17.18 -4.04
N LEU A 349 7.75 16.04 -3.51
CA LEU A 349 8.82 15.97 -2.50
C LEU A 349 10.13 16.56 -3.05
N VAL A 350 10.50 16.22 -4.29
CA VAL A 350 11.68 16.77 -4.96
C VAL A 350 11.56 18.28 -5.17
N ALA A 351 10.39 18.77 -5.61
CA ALA A 351 10.14 20.19 -5.81
C ALA A 351 10.27 20.99 -4.51
N ILE A 352 9.89 20.40 -3.36
CA ILE A 352 10.04 21.00 -2.03
C ILE A 352 11.49 20.89 -1.53
N LEU A 353 12.13 19.73 -1.67
CA LEU A 353 13.46 19.45 -1.10
C LEU A 353 14.59 20.12 -1.87
N LEU A 354 14.51 20.22 -3.21
CA LEU A 354 15.61 20.78 -4.01
C LEU A 354 15.95 22.23 -3.65
N PRO A 355 14.97 23.17 -3.51
CA PRO A 355 15.26 24.53 -3.03
C PRO A 355 15.94 24.56 -1.65
N LEU A 356 15.50 23.71 -0.73
CA LEU A 356 16.08 23.58 0.61
C LEU A 356 17.53 23.07 0.54
N LEU A 357 17.79 22.06 -0.29
CA LEU A 357 19.13 21.51 -0.50
C LEU A 357 20.06 22.51 -1.19
N VAL A 358 19.56 23.31 -2.13
CA VAL A 358 20.34 24.41 -2.74
C VAL A 358 20.74 25.44 -1.69
N LEU A 359 19.83 25.80 -0.77
CA LEU A 359 20.14 26.70 0.33
C LEU A 359 21.15 26.07 1.29
N LEU A 360 20.98 24.79 1.63
CA LEU A 360 21.90 24.02 2.46
C LEU A 360 23.30 23.98 1.87
N HIS A 361 23.44 23.70 0.57
CA HIS A 361 24.75 23.60 -0.10
C HIS A 361 25.46 24.95 -0.28
N ARG A 362 24.75 26.08 -0.15
CA ARG A 362 25.35 27.42 -0.05
C ARG A 362 25.93 27.71 1.33
N TRP A 363 25.59 26.90 2.34
CA TRP A 363 26.09 27.07 3.70
C TRP A 363 27.51 26.50 3.86
N ARG A 364 28.34 27.19 4.65
CA ARG A 364 29.74 26.81 4.93
C ARG A 364 29.88 25.45 5.63
N PHE A 365 28.85 25.00 6.34
CA PHE A 365 28.81 23.71 7.03
C PHE A 365 28.02 22.65 6.25
N SER A 366 27.74 22.88 4.96
CA SER A 366 27.01 21.93 4.12
C SER A 366 27.58 20.52 4.17
N ARG A 367 28.92 20.36 4.16
CA ARG A 367 29.54 19.04 4.29
C ARG A 367 29.20 18.36 5.61
N ASN A 368 29.23 19.08 6.74
CA ASN A 368 28.89 18.53 8.05
C ASN A 368 27.40 18.16 8.11
N ALA A 369 26.52 18.97 7.52
CA ALA A 369 25.10 18.66 7.45
C ALA A 369 24.82 17.42 6.59
N VAL A 370 25.49 17.27 5.44
CA VAL A 370 25.39 16.06 4.60
C VAL A 370 25.89 14.83 5.35
N LEU A 371 27.01 14.93 6.06
CA LEU A 371 27.55 13.84 6.88
C LEU A 371 26.61 13.49 8.03
N GLY A 372 26.07 14.47 8.74
CA GLY A 372 25.12 14.27 9.83
C GLY A 372 23.84 13.60 9.35
N GLY A 373 23.22 14.10 8.28
CA GLY A 373 22.01 13.51 7.69
C GLY A 373 22.25 12.10 7.14
N SER A 374 23.41 11.85 6.51
CA SER A 374 23.76 10.50 6.04
C SER A 374 24.05 9.55 7.21
N THR A 375 24.66 10.02 8.29
CA THR A 375 24.90 9.21 9.50
C THR A 375 23.57 8.84 10.17
N LEU A 376 22.64 9.78 10.26
CA LEU A 376 21.29 9.51 10.77
C LEU A 376 20.56 8.48 9.89
N ALA A 377 20.61 8.63 8.57
CA ALA A 377 20.02 7.66 7.65
C ALA A 377 20.65 6.26 7.77
N LEU A 378 21.97 6.18 7.99
CA LEU A 378 22.67 4.93 8.23
C LEU A 378 22.23 4.27 9.53
N ILE A 379 22.05 5.05 10.61
CA ILE A 379 21.58 4.52 11.90
C ILE A 379 20.15 4.00 11.77
N LEU A 380 19.23 4.79 11.20
CA LEU A 380 17.83 4.39 11.04
C LEU A 380 17.69 3.19 10.10
N GLY A 381 18.36 3.21 8.93
CA GLY A 381 18.38 2.08 8.01
C GLY A 381 19.01 0.83 8.63
N GLY A 382 20.03 1.00 9.48
CA GLY A 382 20.66 -0.09 10.23
C GLY A 382 19.72 -0.71 11.27
N ILE A 383 18.97 0.12 12.00
CA ILE A 383 17.93 -0.34 12.94
C ILE A 383 16.88 -1.17 12.19
N TRP A 384 16.32 -0.64 11.09
CA TRP A 384 15.32 -1.36 10.29
C TRP A 384 15.88 -2.61 9.62
N LEU A 385 17.15 -2.61 9.22
CA LEU A 385 17.79 -3.80 8.67
C LEU A 385 17.88 -4.92 9.72
N VAL A 386 18.32 -4.61 10.94
CA VAL A 386 18.38 -5.58 12.03
C VAL A 386 16.97 -6.08 12.34
N GLU A 387 16.02 -5.17 12.50
CA GLU A 387 14.62 -5.49 12.77
C GLU A 387 14.06 -6.48 11.75
N ARG A 388 14.19 -6.20 10.45
CA ARG A 388 13.67 -7.04 9.35
C ARG A 388 14.41 -8.37 9.19
N VAL A 389 15.69 -8.44 9.59
CA VAL A 389 16.42 -9.71 9.61
C VAL A 389 15.97 -10.56 10.79
N THR A 390 15.81 -9.95 11.97
CA THR A 390 15.43 -10.68 13.20
C THR A 390 13.95 -11.02 13.29
N SER A 391 13.07 -10.22 12.68
CA SER A 391 11.64 -10.52 12.66
C SER A 391 11.31 -11.70 11.74
N ASN A 392 12.21 -12.04 10.83
CA ASN A 392 12.06 -13.12 9.85
C ASN A 392 12.88 -14.39 10.20
N LEU A 393 13.57 -14.39 11.34
CA LEU A 393 14.22 -15.55 11.97
C LEU A 393 13.34 -16.05 13.11
#